data_AF-A0A374VDT5-F1
#
_entry.id   AF-A0A374VDT5-F1
#
_cell.length_a   1.000
_cell.length_b   1.000
_cell.length_c   1.000
_cell.angle_alpha   90.00
_cell.angle_beta   90.00
_cell.angle_gamma   90.00
#
_symmetry.space_group_name_H-M   'P 1'
#
loop_
_entity.id
_entity.type
_entity.pdbx_description
1 polymer ?
#
loop_
_entity_poly.entity_id
_entity_poly.type
_entity_poly.pdbx_seq_one_letter_code
_entity_poly.pdbx_strand_id
1 'polypeptide(L)'
;MEREKYRKNHWNKLFISIITIIGVVVLCLYLKYCHSEKEMINSNVTISTAPLVISTNIKWCDSICKVVLDEIELRSVVKEDNYKTKISPEGLIMLSEKDTLIVDSLSYMKLREHIVVPENRIDSIYQSEGIQGLLSAYFDEMWFTPYCNDDNILSLSEQRYVIYILLQHDFSAIIDCESGCLYITKNTSLR
;
A
#
# COMPACT_ATOMS: atom_id res chain seq x y z
N MET A 1 31.25 -65.22 0.81
CA MET A 1 30.92 -64.20 -0.21
C MET A 1 29.62 -63.43 0.06
N GLU A 2 28.60 -63.98 0.73
CA GLU A 2 27.31 -63.26 0.94
C GLU A 2 27.37 -62.08 1.91
N ARG A 3 28.16 -62.16 3.00
CA ARG A 3 28.29 -61.08 3.99
C ARG A 3 28.91 -59.79 3.44
N GLU A 4 29.86 -59.88 2.51
CA GLU A 4 30.47 -58.71 1.87
C GLU A 4 29.52 -58.04 0.88
N LYS A 5 28.73 -58.84 0.14
CA LYS A 5 27.68 -58.35 -0.77
C LYS A 5 26.58 -57.63 0.00
N TYR A 6 26.17 -58.17 1.16
CA TYR A 6 25.16 -57.58 2.05
C TYR A 6 25.62 -56.24 2.66
N ARG A 7 26.87 -56.17 3.13
CA ARG A 7 27.44 -54.93 3.68
C ARG A 7 27.55 -53.84 2.61
N LYS A 8 28.07 -54.15 1.43
CA LYS A 8 28.27 -53.17 0.34
C LYS A 8 26.94 -52.56 -0.14
N ASN A 9 25.85 -53.34 -0.13
CA ASN A 9 24.52 -52.87 -0.52
C ASN A 9 23.90 -51.92 0.53
N HIS A 10 24.16 -52.16 1.82
CA HIS A 10 23.68 -51.29 2.90
C HIS A 10 24.38 -49.93 2.91
N TRP A 11 25.70 -49.90 2.67
CA TRP A 11 26.45 -48.64 2.52
C TRP A 11 25.96 -47.84 1.30
N ASN A 12 25.73 -48.50 0.16
CA ASN A 12 25.23 -47.81 -1.04
C ASN A 12 23.83 -47.23 -0.83
N LYS A 13 22.95 -47.95 -0.11
CA LYS A 13 21.60 -47.48 0.24
C LYS A 13 21.64 -46.28 1.21
N LEU A 14 22.58 -46.28 2.16
CA LEU A 14 22.79 -45.12 3.05
C LEU A 14 23.32 -43.90 2.29
N PHE A 15 24.28 -44.07 1.38
CA PHE A 15 24.77 -42.96 0.54
C PHE A 15 23.67 -42.36 -0.33
N ILE A 16 22.81 -43.18 -0.95
CA ILE A 16 21.66 -42.71 -1.73
C ILE A 16 20.66 -41.96 -0.84
N SER A 17 20.44 -42.42 0.40
CA SER A 17 19.56 -41.71 1.36
C SER A 17 20.10 -40.34 1.78
N ILE A 18 21.42 -40.20 1.91
CA ILE A 18 22.04 -38.92 2.29
C ILE A 18 21.95 -37.92 1.12
N ILE A 19 22.22 -38.36 -0.11
CA ILE A 19 22.14 -37.50 -1.30
C ILE A 19 20.71 -37.00 -1.52
N THR A 20 19.71 -37.86 -1.31
CA THR A 20 18.29 -37.47 -1.44
C THR A 20 17.88 -36.45 -0.37
N ILE A 21 18.31 -36.61 0.88
CA ILE A 21 18.04 -35.64 1.96
C ILE A 21 18.69 -34.28 1.63
N ILE A 22 19.95 -34.26 1.18
CA ILE A 22 20.64 -33.03 0.80
C ILE A 22 19.91 -32.34 -0.36
N GLY A 23 19.48 -33.10 -1.37
CA GLY A 23 18.71 -32.58 -2.50
C GLY A 23 17.39 -31.94 -2.06
N VAL A 24 16.66 -32.57 -1.14
CA VAL A 24 15.42 -32.01 -0.58
C VAL A 24 15.69 -30.73 0.21
N VAL A 25 16.74 -30.69 1.03
CA VAL A 25 17.11 -29.48 1.79
C VAL A 25 17.48 -28.33 0.86
N VAL A 26 18.28 -28.59 -0.18
CA VAL A 26 18.64 -27.58 -1.18
C VAL A 26 17.41 -27.08 -1.94
N LEU A 27 16.49 -27.97 -2.30
CA LEU A 27 15.24 -27.60 -2.96
C LEU A 27 14.35 -26.75 -2.04
N CYS A 28 14.23 -27.10 -0.75
CA CYS A 28 13.50 -26.31 0.23
C CYS A 28 14.12 -24.93 0.45
N LEU A 29 15.46 -24.84 0.48
CA LEU A 29 16.18 -23.57 0.57
C LEU A 29 16.01 -22.72 -0.69
N TYR A 30 16.03 -23.36 -1.87
CA TYR A 30 15.78 -22.69 -3.15
C TYR A 30 14.35 -22.17 -3.25
N LEU A 31 13.37 -22.96 -2.82
CA LEU A 31 11.97 -22.54 -2.76
C LEU A 31 11.78 -21.39 -1.75
N LYS A 32 12.43 -21.43 -0.59
CA LYS A 32 12.44 -20.32 0.36
C LYS A 32 13.13 -19.08 -0.21
N TYR A 33 14.23 -19.24 -0.93
CA TYR A 33 14.95 -18.15 -1.58
C TYR A 33 14.08 -17.52 -2.69
N CYS A 34 13.50 -18.31 -3.58
CA CYS A 34 12.59 -17.79 -4.61
C CYS A 34 11.29 -17.21 -4.02
N HIS A 35 10.80 -17.74 -2.90
CA HIS A 35 9.66 -17.16 -2.20
C HIS A 35 10.05 -15.83 -1.56
N SER A 36 11.21 -15.76 -0.91
CA SER A 36 11.77 -14.53 -0.36
C SER A 36 12.09 -13.51 -1.44
N GLU A 37 12.57 -13.93 -2.61
CA GLU A 37 12.84 -13.06 -3.77
C GLU A 37 11.52 -12.57 -4.38
N LYS A 38 10.48 -13.42 -4.44
CA LYS A 38 9.13 -12.99 -4.83
C LYS A 38 8.51 -12.05 -3.81
N GLU A 39 8.69 -12.30 -2.51
CA GLU A 39 8.29 -11.38 -1.44
C GLU A 39 9.10 -10.07 -1.52
N MET A 40 10.38 -10.12 -1.88
CA MET A 40 11.23 -8.94 -2.07
C MET A 40 10.86 -8.16 -3.33
N ILE A 41 10.43 -8.83 -4.40
CA ILE A 41 9.90 -8.20 -5.62
C ILE A 41 8.50 -7.62 -5.36
N ASN A 42 7.69 -8.23 -4.48
CA ASN A 42 6.38 -7.69 -4.07
C ASN A 42 6.54 -6.55 -3.03
N SER A 43 7.58 -6.60 -2.19
CA SER A 43 7.95 -5.56 -1.22
C SER A 43 8.83 -4.48 -1.81
N ASN A 44 9.36 -4.69 -3.02
CA ASN A 44 9.65 -3.62 -3.96
C ASN A 44 8.28 -3.06 -4.39
N VAL A 45 7.58 -2.44 -3.42
CA VAL A 45 7.02 -1.11 -3.63
C VAL A 45 8.02 -0.46 -4.55
N THR A 46 7.64 -0.30 -5.80
CA THR A 46 8.39 0.44 -6.80
C THR A 46 9.07 1.57 -6.05
N ILE A 47 10.40 1.55 -5.99
CA ILE A 47 11.18 2.68 -5.47
C ILE A 47 10.95 3.77 -6.50
N SER A 48 9.75 4.33 -6.42
CA SER A 48 9.25 5.42 -7.19
C SER A 48 9.51 6.59 -6.29
N THR A 49 10.20 7.59 -6.82
CA THR A 49 10.29 8.91 -6.20
C THR A 49 8.92 9.62 -6.18
N ALA A 50 7.89 8.99 -6.75
CA ALA A 50 6.52 9.44 -6.78
C ALA A 50 5.88 9.39 -5.39
N PRO A 51 5.31 10.51 -4.91
CA PRO A 51 4.73 10.58 -3.59
C PRO A 51 3.50 9.67 -3.46
N LEU A 52 3.47 8.92 -2.35
CA LEU A 52 2.33 8.10 -1.96
C LEU A 52 1.20 9.00 -1.42
N VAL A 53 -0.04 8.69 -1.80
CA VAL A 53 -1.24 9.28 -1.20
C VAL A 53 -1.67 8.45 -0.01
N ILE A 54 -1.83 9.12 1.13
CA ILE A 54 -2.14 8.48 2.42
C ILE A 54 -3.43 9.06 2.99
N SER A 55 -4.12 8.24 3.81
CA SER A 55 -5.24 8.70 4.62
C SER A 55 -4.89 8.63 6.11
N THR A 56 -5.21 9.68 6.86
CA THR A 56 -4.97 9.72 8.30
C THR A 56 -6.07 10.48 9.04
N ASN A 57 -6.21 10.23 10.34
CA ASN A 57 -7.11 10.98 11.18
C ASN A 57 -6.34 12.14 11.82
N ILE A 58 -6.87 13.36 11.71
CA ILE A 58 -6.37 14.53 12.44
C ILE A 58 -7.32 14.88 13.56
N LYS A 59 -6.78 15.23 14.72
CA LYS A 59 -7.54 15.73 15.86
C LYS A 59 -7.10 17.15 16.18
N TRP A 60 -8.06 18.07 16.17
CA TRP A 60 -7.89 19.44 16.63
C TRP A 60 -9.04 19.81 17.56
N CYS A 61 -8.70 20.30 18.76
CA CYS A 61 -9.65 20.50 19.85
C CYS A 61 -10.51 19.24 20.09
N ASP A 62 -11.83 19.37 19.96
CA ASP A 62 -12.81 18.29 20.18
C ASP A 62 -13.24 17.59 18.87
N SER A 63 -12.67 17.98 17.73
CA SER A 63 -13.03 17.46 16.42
C SER A 63 -11.98 16.47 15.90
N ILE A 64 -12.45 15.38 15.29
CA ILE A 64 -11.62 14.42 14.56
C ILE A 64 -12.08 14.42 13.10
N CYS A 65 -11.16 14.65 12.17
CA CYS A 65 -11.42 14.67 10.74
C CYS A 65 -10.52 13.67 10.02
N LYS A 66 -11.01 13.10 8.92
CA LYS A 66 -10.18 12.30 8.02
C LYS A 66 -9.59 13.21 6.96
N VAL A 67 -8.30 13.05 6.66
CA VAL A 67 -7.63 13.77 5.59
C VAL A 67 -7.00 12.79 4.60
N VAL A 68 -6.95 13.20 3.34
CA VAL A 68 -6.25 12.50 2.26
C VAL A 68 -5.34 13.50 1.56
N LEU A 69 -4.04 13.20 1.56
CA LEU A 69 -2.99 14.05 0.99
C LEU A 69 -1.75 13.21 0.67
N ASP A 70 -0.80 13.83 -0.03
CA ASP A 70 0.47 13.18 -0.33
C ASP A 70 1.38 13.12 0.92
N GLU A 71 2.26 12.12 0.96
CA GLU A 71 3.13 11.88 2.11
C GLU A 71 4.17 12.99 2.32
N ILE A 72 4.56 13.72 1.27
CA ILE A 72 5.56 14.80 1.33
C ILE A 72 4.93 16.03 1.98
N GLU A 73 3.70 16.36 1.61
CA GLU A 73 2.90 17.43 2.16
C GLU A 73 2.55 17.15 3.62
N LEU A 74 2.15 15.90 3.96
CA LEU A 74 1.95 15.55 5.37
C LEU A 74 3.26 15.71 6.15
N ARG A 75 4.38 15.22 5.62
CA ARG A 75 5.71 15.38 6.23
C ARG A 75 6.13 16.84 6.37
N SER A 76 5.70 17.74 5.50
CA SER A 76 6.07 19.15 5.58
C SER A 76 5.33 19.84 6.73
N VAL A 77 4.01 19.67 6.80
CA VAL A 77 3.16 20.18 7.89
C VAL A 77 3.64 19.63 9.22
N VAL A 78 3.98 18.34 9.22
CA VAL A 78 4.59 17.69 10.36
C VAL A 78 5.95 18.38 10.59
N LYS A 79 7.00 18.25 9.78
CA LYS A 79 8.39 18.70 10.14
C LYS A 79 8.53 20.16 10.59
N GLU A 80 7.66 21.04 10.13
CA GLU A 80 7.64 22.46 10.52
C GLU A 80 7.34 22.66 12.01
N ASP A 81 6.50 21.80 12.59
CA ASP A 81 6.06 21.88 13.98
C ASP A 81 6.72 20.74 14.79
N ASN A 82 7.61 21.06 15.73
CA ASN A 82 8.27 20.06 16.58
C ASN A 82 7.26 19.29 17.47
N TYR A 83 6.56 18.28 16.97
CA TYR A 83 5.81 17.35 17.82
C TYR A 83 6.78 16.54 18.66
N LYS A 84 6.45 16.44 19.95
CA LYS A 84 7.16 15.61 20.95
C LYS A 84 7.15 14.11 20.63
N THR A 85 6.36 13.67 19.65
CA THR A 85 6.39 12.29 19.18
C THR A 85 7.36 12.24 18.01
N LYS A 86 8.58 11.78 18.28
CA LYS A 86 9.62 11.51 17.29
C LYS A 86 9.15 10.34 16.39
N ILE A 87 8.17 10.57 15.54
CA ILE A 87 7.71 9.60 14.54
C ILE A 87 8.88 9.51 13.56
N SER A 88 9.53 8.34 13.50
CA SER A 88 10.64 8.15 12.59
C SER A 88 10.16 8.32 11.14
N PRO A 89 11.05 8.65 10.19
CA PRO A 89 10.67 8.71 8.79
C PRO A 89 10.00 7.44 8.30
N GLU A 90 10.32 6.26 8.86
CA GLU A 90 9.63 5.00 8.58
C GLU A 90 8.23 4.93 9.21
N GLY A 91 8.03 5.52 10.40
CA GLY A 91 6.73 5.58 11.08
C GLY A 91 5.71 6.51 10.40
N LEU A 92 6.16 7.51 9.62
CA LEU A 92 5.26 8.36 8.80
C LEU A 92 4.74 7.62 7.56
N ILE A 93 5.59 6.79 6.93
CA ILE A 93 5.19 5.88 5.84
C ILE A 93 4.20 4.84 6.38
N MET A 94 4.28 4.56 7.68
CA MET A 94 3.43 3.61 8.39
C MET A 94 2.34 4.29 9.24
N LEU A 95 1.93 5.53 8.92
CA LEU A 95 0.72 6.11 9.51
C LEU A 95 -0.48 5.31 9.01
N SER A 96 -0.83 4.29 9.79
CA SER A 96 -2.02 3.49 9.60
C SER A 96 -3.24 4.36 9.88
N GLU A 97 -4.38 4.01 9.27
CA GLU A 97 -5.70 4.57 9.58
C GLU A 97 -6.08 4.57 11.07
N LYS A 98 -5.33 3.83 11.90
CA LYS A 98 -5.51 3.74 13.35
C LYS A 98 -4.82 4.87 14.12
N ASP A 99 -3.84 5.53 13.55
CA ASP A 99 -3.10 6.60 14.22
C ASP A 99 -3.81 7.94 14.01
N THR A 100 -4.10 8.61 15.13
CA THR A 100 -4.71 9.96 15.12
C THR A 100 -3.63 11.00 15.41
N LEU A 101 -3.36 11.86 14.43
CA LEU A 101 -2.42 12.96 14.56
C LEU A 101 -3.09 14.11 15.31
N ILE A 102 -2.61 14.41 16.52
CA ILE A 102 -3.04 15.60 17.27
C ILE A 102 -2.27 16.80 16.70
N VAL A 103 -3.00 17.77 16.15
CA VAL A 103 -2.43 18.95 15.49
C VAL A 103 -2.78 20.23 16.24
N ASP A 104 -1.97 21.26 16.06
CA ASP A 104 -2.31 22.61 16.53
C ASP A 104 -3.20 23.35 15.53
N SER A 105 -3.54 24.61 15.82
CA SER A 105 -4.39 25.41 14.95
C SER A 105 -3.75 25.75 13.59
N LEU A 106 -2.42 25.88 13.52
CA LEU A 106 -1.72 26.25 12.29
C LEU A 106 -1.64 25.04 11.35
N SER A 107 -1.19 23.91 11.88
CA SER A 107 -1.21 22.62 11.21
C SER A 107 -2.64 22.25 10.76
N TYR A 108 -3.64 22.46 11.61
CA TYR A 108 -5.05 22.24 11.25
C TYR A 108 -5.48 23.14 10.08
N MET A 109 -5.09 24.42 10.07
CA MET A 109 -5.42 25.32 8.96
C MET A 109 -4.79 24.90 7.63
N LYS A 110 -3.60 24.28 7.64
CA LYS A 110 -2.99 23.71 6.44
C LYS A 110 -3.69 22.42 5.99
N LEU A 111 -4.03 21.55 6.93
CA LEU A 111 -4.64 20.24 6.64
C LEU A 111 -6.15 20.31 6.36
N ARG A 112 -6.83 21.40 6.74
CA ARG A 112 -8.28 21.54 6.55
C ARG A 112 -8.69 21.39 5.08
N GLU A 113 -7.82 21.81 4.17
CA GLU A 113 -8.09 21.77 2.74
C GLU A 113 -8.10 20.33 2.24
N HIS A 114 -7.50 19.39 2.96
CA HIS A 114 -7.36 17.97 2.63
C HIS A 114 -8.41 17.09 3.32
N ILE A 115 -9.37 17.68 4.03
CA ILE A 115 -10.43 16.95 4.71
C ILE A 115 -11.30 16.22 3.69
N VAL A 116 -11.59 14.96 4.02
CA VAL A 116 -12.50 14.10 3.25
C VAL A 116 -13.93 14.42 3.66
N VAL A 117 -14.75 14.75 2.66
CA VAL A 117 -16.18 14.97 2.82
C VAL A 117 -16.92 13.89 2.00
N PRO A 118 -17.93 13.20 2.58
CA PRO A 118 -18.75 12.27 1.82
C PRO A 118 -19.51 12.97 0.69
N GLU A 119 -19.55 12.34 -0.47
CA GLU A 119 -20.17 12.89 -1.69
C GLU A 119 -21.26 11.94 -2.20
N ASN A 120 -22.51 12.44 -2.24
CA ASN A 120 -23.70 11.64 -2.56
C ASN A 120 -23.60 10.90 -3.90
N ARG A 121 -22.97 11.54 -4.90
CA ARG A 121 -22.77 10.95 -6.23
C ARG A 121 -21.86 9.72 -6.17
N ILE A 122 -20.78 9.80 -5.39
CA ILE A 122 -19.83 8.70 -5.20
C ILE A 122 -20.47 7.58 -4.41
N ASP A 123 -21.19 7.94 -3.33
CA ASP A 123 -21.93 6.99 -2.51
C ASP A 123 -22.95 6.20 -3.32
N SER A 124 -23.66 6.86 -4.23
CA SER A 124 -24.66 6.21 -5.08
C SER A 124 -24.05 5.12 -5.96
N ILE A 125 -22.89 5.39 -6.58
CA ILE A 125 -22.17 4.43 -7.42
C ILE A 125 -21.60 3.28 -6.56
N TYR A 126 -21.00 3.63 -5.43
CA TYR A 126 -20.42 2.65 -4.53
C TYR A 126 -21.49 1.70 -3.95
N GLN A 127 -22.68 2.21 -3.64
CA GLN A 127 -23.79 1.39 -3.15
C GLN A 127 -24.38 0.48 -4.23
N SER A 128 -24.39 0.91 -5.50
CA SER A 128 -24.95 0.10 -6.60
C SER A 128 -23.98 -0.97 -7.11
N GLU A 129 -22.71 -0.62 -7.28
CA GLU A 129 -21.73 -1.41 -8.03
C GLU A 129 -20.43 -1.68 -7.24
N GLY A 130 -20.32 -1.17 -6.02
CA GLY A 130 -19.15 -1.35 -5.16
C GLY A 130 -17.90 -0.67 -5.71
N ILE A 131 -16.74 -1.20 -5.32
CA ILE A 131 -15.44 -0.71 -5.80
C ILE A 131 -15.29 -0.85 -7.31
N GLN A 132 -15.84 -1.91 -7.91
CA GLN A 132 -15.75 -2.12 -9.35
C GLN A 132 -16.45 -1.00 -10.12
N GLY A 133 -17.61 -0.54 -9.64
CA GLY A 133 -18.32 0.60 -10.22
C GLY A 133 -17.52 1.90 -10.15
N LEU A 134 -16.88 2.18 -9.01
CA LEU A 134 -16.01 3.35 -8.87
C LEU A 134 -14.81 3.29 -9.83
N LEU A 135 -14.17 2.12 -9.95
CA LEU A 135 -13.07 1.91 -10.88
C LEU A 135 -13.52 2.11 -12.33
N SER A 136 -14.65 1.52 -12.74
CA SER A 136 -15.17 1.68 -14.10
C SER A 136 -15.68 3.10 -14.42
N ALA A 137 -16.12 3.85 -13.40
CA ALA A 137 -16.64 5.21 -13.59
C ALA A 137 -15.53 6.28 -13.68
N TYR A 138 -14.43 6.10 -12.94
CA TYR A 138 -13.45 7.15 -12.69
C TYR A 138 -11.99 6.78 -13.01
N PHE A 139 -11.75 5.55 -13.47
CA PHE A 139 -10.43 5.08 -13.82
C PHE A 139 -10.43 4.47 -15.22
N ASP A 140 -9.38 4.79 -15.97
CA ASP A 140 -9.04 4.10 -17.20
C ASP A 140 -7.84 3.19 -16.92
N GLU A 141 -8.08 1.88 -16.91
CA GLU A 141 -7.17 0.86 -16.43
C GLU A 141 -6.67 1.12 -15.00
N MET A 142 -5.48 1.72 -14.85
CA MET A 142 -4.85 2.04 -13.56
C MET A 142 -4.69 3.55 -13.33
N TRP A 143 -5.06 4.35 -14.33
CA TRP A 143 -4.98 5.80 -14.29
C TRP A 143 -6.30 6.37 -13.81
N PHE A 144 -6.23 7.26 -12.83
CA PHE A 144 -7.36 8.12 -12.55
C PHE A 144 -7.60 8.97 -13.77
N THR A 145 -8.78 8.86 -14.37
CA THR A 145 -9.05 9.51 -15.66
C THR A 145 -8.95 11.02 -15.43
N PRO A 146 -7.86 11.69 -15.85
CA PRO A 146 -7.69 13.08 -15.52
C PRO A 146 -8.45 13.88 -16.57
N TYR A 147 -9.30 14.81 -16.10
CA TYR A 147 -9.55 16.13 -16.70
C TYR A 147 -9.94 16.27 -18.19
N CYS A 148 -9.98 15.21 -19.00
CA CYS A 148 -9.99 15.31 -20.46
C CYS A 148 -11.37 15.10 -21.11
N ASN A 149 -12.41 14.87 -20.31
CA ASN A 149 -13.80 14.88 -20.78
C ASN A 149 -14.58 15.93 -19.98
N ASP A 150 -14.92 17.04 -20.63
CA ASP A 150 -15.55 18.24 -20.04
C ASP A 150 -16.85 17.96 -19.28
N ASP A 151 -17.51 16.82 -19.54
CA ASP A 151 -18.81 16.48 -18.96
C ASP A 151 -18.74 15.71 -17.63
N ASN A 152 -17.55 15.27 -17.19
CA ASN A 152 -17.42 14.35 -16.04
C ASN A 152 -16.29 14.69 -15.07
N ILE A 153 -15.97 15.98 -14.93
CA ILE A 153 -14.91 16.46 -14.05
C ILE A 153 -15.35 16.29 -12.59
N LEU A 154 -14.72 15.35 -11.89
CA LEU A 154 -14.80 15.25 -10.43
C LEU A 154 -14.18 16.50 -9.81
N SER A 155 -14.90 17.12 -8.88
CA SER A 155 -14.34 18.14 -8.00
C SER A 155 -13.23 17.57 -7.12
N LEU A 156 -12.29 18.40 -6.65
CA LEU A 156 -11.21 17.95 -5.76
C LEU A 156 -11.73 17.22 -4.50
N SER A 157 -12.91 17.62 -4.00
CA SER A 157 -13.58 16.95 -2.87
C SER A 157 -13.98 15.52 -3.23
N GLU A 158 -14.66 15.34 -4.37
CA GLU A 158 -15.05 14.02 -4.86
C GLU A 158 -13.84 13.14 -5.19
N GLN A 159 -12.79 13.70 -5.78
CA GLN A 159 -11.55 12.96 -6.05
C GLN A 159 -10.96 12.41 -4.76
N ARG A 160 -10.85 13.24 -3.71
CA ARG A 160 -10.36 12.79 -2.40
C ARG A 160 -11.27 11.75 -1.76
N TYR A 161 -12.58 11.88 -1.93
CA TYR A 161 -13.51 10.91 -1.39
C TYR A 161 -13.40 9.54 -2.08
N VAL A 162 -13.26 9.52 -3.41
CA VAL A 162 -12.98 8.30 -4.17
C VAL A 162 -11.67 7.65 -3.72
N ILE A 163 -10.59 8.43 -3.63
CA ILE A 163 -9.29 7.95 -3.15
C ILE A 163 -9.41 7.40 -1.73
N TYR A 164 -10.10 8.12 -0.84
CA TYR A 164 -10.35 7.69 0.53
C TYR A 164 -11.01 6.30 0.56
N ILE A 165 -12.09 6.09 -0.20
CA ILE A 165 -12.75 4.78 -0.28
C ILE A 165 -11.79 3.71 -0.77
N LEU A 166 -11.03 3.98 -1.83
CA LEU A 166 -10.09 2.98 -2.39
C LEU A 166 -9.00 2.58 -1.39
N LEU A 167 -8.44 3.54 -0.65
CA LEU A 167 -7.46 3.27 0.41
C LEU A 167 -8.02 2.33 1.50
N GLN A 168 -9.32 2.44 1.82
CA GLN A 168 -10.00 1.53 2.77
C GLN A 168 -10.17 0.10 2.24
N HIS A 169 -10.02 -0.10 0.92
CA HIS A 169 -10.28 -1.35 0.22
C HIS A 169 -9.02 -2.01 -0.33
N ASP A 170 -7.90 -1.83 0.36
CA ASP A 170 -6.59 -2.41 0.04
C ASP A 170 -6.01 -1.92 -1.31
N PHE A 171 -6.31 -0.68 -1.72
CA PHE A 171 -5.60 -0.01 -2.81
C PHE A 171 -4.54 0.94 -2.25
N SER A 172 -3.47 1.14 -3.01
CA SER A 172 -2.51 2.22 -2.84
C SER A 172 -2.67 3.20 -3.99
N ALA A 173 -2.46 4.48 -3.71
CA ALA A 173 -2.51 5.54 -4.71
C ALA A 173 -1.19 6.32 -4.69
N ILE A 174 -0.67 6.63 -5.87
CA ILE A 174 0.61 7.31 -6.10
C ILE A 174 0.35 8.45 -7.08
N ILE A 175 1.00 9.60 -6.88
CA ILE A 175 0.93 10.73 -7.83
C ILE A 175 2.17 10.70 -8.71
N ASP A 176 2.00 10.57 -10.02
CA ASP A 176 3.12 10.61 -10.96
C ASP A 176 3.85 11.96 -10.93
N CYS A 177 5.18 11.92 -10.80
CA CYS A 177 5.99 13.13 -10.67
C CYS A 177 5.99 14.02 -11.91
N GLU A 178 5.84 13.42 -13.10
CA GLU A 178 5.95 14.15 -14.36
C GLU A 178 4.61 14.74 -14.79
N SER A 179 3.54 13.95 -14.70
CA SER A 179 2.19 14.34 -15.15
C SER A 179 1.30 14.88 -14.04
N GLY A 180 1.63 14.64 -12.76
CA GLY A 180 0.75 14.92 -11.62
C GLY A 180 -0.50 14.03 -11.58
N CYS A 181 -0.58 13.00 -12.43
CA CYS A 181 -1.74 12.13 -12.52
C CYS A 181 -1.72 11.09 -11.39
N LEU A 182 -2.92 10.80 -10.87
CA LEU A 182 -3.07 9.79 -9.83
C LEU A 182 -3.13 8.40 -10.46
N TYR A 183 -2.32 7.50 -9.92
CA TYR A 183 -2.23 6.10 -10.29
C TYR A 183 -2.60 5.23 -9.09
N ILE A 184 -3.46 4.24 -9.29
CA ILE A 184 -3.83 3.28 -8.23
C ILE A 184 -3.29 1.89 -8.54
N THR A 185 -2.80 1.24 -7.49
CA THR A 185 -2.39 -0.17 -7.51
C THR A 185 -3.14 -0.91 -6.42
N LYS A 186 -3.59 -2.13 -6.71
CA LYS A 186 -4.13 -3.00 -5.68
C LYS A 186 -2.99 -3.54 -4.83
N ASN A 187 -3.07 -3.35 -3.51
CA ASN A 187 -2.09 -3.92 -2.58
C ASN A 187 -2.25 -5.44 -2.59
N THR A 188 -1.29 -6.14 -3.18
CA THR A 188 -1.18 -7.60 -3.12
C THR A 188 -0.58 -8.05 -1.78
N SER A 189 -1.13 -7.58 -0.65
CA SER A 189 -0.90 -8.27 0.60
C SER A 189 -1.74 -9.55 0.58
N LEU A 190 -1.10 -10.66 0.26
CA LEU A 190 -1.68 -12.00 0.40
C LEU A 190 -2.23 -12.14 1.83
N ARG A 191 -3.56 -12.22 1.96
CA ARG A 191 -4.23 -12.71 3.16
C ARG A 191 -4.03 -14.21 3.31
#